data_AF-A0A3E0NKQ4-F1
#
_entry.id   AF-A0A3E0NKQ4-F1
#
_cell.length_a   1.000
_cell.length_b   1.000
_cell.length_c   1.000
_cell.angle_alpha   90.00
_cell.angle_beta   90.00
_cell.angle_gamma   90.00
#
_symmetry.space_group_name_H-M   'P 1'
#
loop_
_entity.id
_entity.type
_entity.pdbx_description
1 polymer ?
#
loop_
_entity_poly.entity_id
_entity_poly.type
_entity_poly.pdbx_seq_one_letter_code
_entity_poly.pdbx_strand_id
1 'polypeptide(L)'
;MRGVRSYAIVLATAVILAVFVRTWLVQAFVVPSNSMAPTLAPGDHLLVNKFVFRAVMTTRLLPARRPRRGDVVVFRDPRQPSRLLVKRCLGLPGDRVDLVDKTLIINGLARDEAYAVYADDRIYPSSRFLEESLRPRDNFGPLWLGDRELFCLGDHRDVSLDSRHWGPVSMDSVIGRAALVFRRERASAAAEREGVAGEDGSGDGSAAPMPTRRRVPRWVR
;
A
#
# COMPACT_ATOMS: atom_id res chain seq x y z
N MET A 1 18.58 51.86 -6.86
CA MET A 1 19.26 50.73 -6.17
C MET A 1 18.43 50.03 -5.08
N ARG A 2 17.40 50.65 -4.46
CA ARG A 2 16.58 50.01 -3.40
C ARG A 2 15.63 48.89 -3.91
N GLY A 3 15.13 49.01 -5.13
CA GLY A 3 14.26 47.98 -5.74
C GLY A 3 14.96 46.64 -5.97
N VAL A 4 16.18 46.67 -6.53
CA VAL A 4 16.97 45.47 -6.84
C VAL A 4 17.29 44.65 -5.57
N ARG A 5 17.62 45.32 -4.46
CA ARG A 5 17.85 44.66 -3.16
C ARG A 5 16.59 43.96 -2.63
N SER A 6 15.42 44.55 -2.81
CA SER A 6 14.15 43.96 -2.33
C SER A 6 13.78 42.73 -3.14
N TYR A 7 13.90 42.79 -4.47
CA TYR A 7 13.69 41.62 -5.33
C TYR A 7 14.68 40.49 -5.04
N ALA A 8 15.95 40.81 -4.79
CA ALA A 8 16.96 39.82 -4.42
C ALA A 8 16.63 39.10 -3.10
N ILE A 9 16.14 39.82 -2.08
CA ILE A 9 15.74 39.23 -0.79
C ILE A 9 14.53 38.31 -0.96
N VAL A 10 13.50 38.74 -1.72
CA VAL A 10 12.31 37.92 -1.98
C VAL A 10 12.70 36.64 -2.71
N LEU A 11 13.54 36.76 -3.75
CA LEU A 11 14.02 35.59 -4.51
C LEU A 11 14.84 34.64 -3.61
N ALA A 12 15.77 35.17 -2.82
CA ALA A 12 16.56 34.36 -1.90
C ALA A 12 15.67 33.65 -0.88
N THR A 13 14.69 34.34 -0.32
CA THR A 13 13.74 33.76 0.65
C THR A 13 12.89 32.67 0.01
N ALA A 14 12.39 32.89 -1.21
CA ALA A 14 11.63 31.89 -1.95
C ALA A 14 12.47 30.63 -2.25
N VAL A 15 13.73 30.79 -2.64
CA VAL A 15 14.65 29.67 -2.87
C VAL A 15 14.95 28.90 -1.58
N ILE A 16 15.26 29.61 -0.49
CA ILE A 16 15.50 28.98 0.83
C ILE A 16 14.26 28.20 1.28
N LEU A 17 13.08 28.80 1.16
CA LEU A 17 11.82 28.15 1.52
C LEU A 17 11.57 26.92 0.63
N ALA A 18 11.78 27.03 -0.68
CA ALA A 18 11.62 25.90 -1.60
C ALA A 18 12.57 24.75 -1.29
N VAL A 19 13.85 25.04 -0.99
CA VAL A 19 14.85 24.05 -0.59
C VAL A 19 14.47 23.42 0.76
N PHE A 20 14.00 24.22 1.72
CA PHE A 20 13.52 23.72 3.01
C PHE A 20 12.34 22.77 2.83
N VAL A 21 11.33 23.16 2.06
CA VAL A 21 10.16 22.32 1.76
C VAL A 21 10.58 21.04 1.03
N ARG A 22 11.45 21.11 0.03
CA ARG A 22 11.92 19.94 -0.72
C ARG A 22 12.77 18.99 0.13
N THR A 23 13.62 19.54 1.00
CA THR A 23 14.53 18.72 1.83
C THR A 23 13.76 18.02 2.93
N TRP A 24 12.79 18.71 3.55
CA TRP A 24 12.18 18.25 4.78
C TRP A 24 10.73 17.77 4.61
N LEU A 25 9.91 18.39 3.74
CA LEU A 25 8.45 18.15 3.72
C LEU A 25 8.02 17.03 2.80
N VAL A 26 8.50 17.06 1.58
CA VAL A 26 7.92 16.29 0.50
C VAL A 26 9.00 15.55 -0.28
N GLN A 27 8.75 14.30 -0.62
CA GLN A 27 9.56 13.56 -1.60
C GLN A 27 8.67 12.85 -2.60
N ALA A 28 9.08 12.90 -3.86
CA ALA A 28 8.45 12.15 -4.93
C ALA A 28 9.12 10.77 -5.05
N PHE A 29 8.31 9.73 -5.25
CA PHE A 29 8.73 8.37 -5.53
C PHE A 29 7.95 7.82 -6.73
N VAL A 30 8.56 6.90 -7.47
CA VAL A 30 7.89 6.12 -8.50
C VAL A 30 7.58 4.74 -7.93
N VAL A 31 6.34 4.27 -8.10
CA VAL A 31 5.92 2.95 -7.61
C VAL A 31 6.46 1.87 -8.55
N PRO A 32 7.32 0.94 -8.10
CA PRO A 32 7.98 -0.01 -8.99
C PRO A 32 7.22 -1.34 -9.12
N SER A 33 6.15 -1.57 -8.34
CA SER A 33 5.54 -2.89 -8.19
C SER A 33 4.02 -2.85 -8.17
N ASN A 34 3.39 -3.98 -8.54
CA ASN A 34 1.94 -4.13 -8.60
C ASN A 34 1.28 -4.46 -7.24
N SER A 35 2.05 -4.52 -6.15
CA SER A 35 1.56 -4.99 -4.84
C SER A 35 0.52 -4.08 -4.17
N MET A 36 0.40 -2.84 -4.65
CA MET A 36 -0.58 -1.85 -4.18
C MET A 36 -1.70 -1.60 -5.19
N ALA A 37 -1.79 -2.37 -6.27
CA ALA A 37 -2.90 -2.26 -7.20
C ALA A 37 -4.21 -2.69 -6.54
N PRO A 38 -5.35 -2.07 -6.90
CA PRO A 38 -5.52 -1.02 -7.92
C PRO A 38 -5.25 0.40 -7.39
N THR A 39 -4.97 0.57 -6.10
CA THR A 39 -4.75 1.88 -5.49
C THR A 39 -3.56 2.61 -6.09
N LEU A 40 -2.45 1.90 -6.28
CA LEU A 40 -1.22 2.38 -6.92
C LEU A 40 -0.76 1.39 -7.99
N ALA A 41 -0.63 1.87 -9.22
CA ALA A 41 -0.11 1.08 -10.33
C ALA A 41 1.42 1.23 -10.46
N PRO A 42 2.12 0.23 -11.03
CA PRO A 42 3.50 0.42 -11.45
C PRO A 42 3.64 1.66 -12.36
N GLY A 43 4.63 2.51 -12.08
CA GLY A 43 4.84 3.79 -12.77
C GLY A 43 4.18 4.99 -12.10
N ASP A 44 3.22 4.81 -11.17
CA ASP A 44 2.59 5.95 -10.50
C ASP A 44 3.62 6.79 -9.72
N HIS A 45 3.51 8.11 -9.86
CA HIS A 45 4.33 9.04 -9.09
C HIS A 45 3.60 9.46 -7.81
N LEU A 46 4.16 9.05 -6.69
CA LEU A 46 3.64 9.30 -5.36
C LEU A 46 4.38 10.47 -4.71
N LEU A 47 3.62 11.39 -4.14
CA LEU A 47 4.10 12.45 -3.27
C LEU A 47 3.97 11.98 -1.81
N VAL A 48 5.09 11.86 -1.12
CA VAL A 48 5.17 11.35 0.26
C VAL A 48 5.44 12.51 1.21
N ASN A 49 4.58 12.62 2.23
CA ASN A 49 4.78 13.53 3.34
C ASN A 49 5.66 12.86 4.40
N LYS A 50 6.89 13.36 4.57
CA LYS A 50 7.88 12.81 5.52
C LYS A 50 7.65 13.25 6.97
N PHE A 51 6.84 14.29 7.19
CA PHE A 51 6.64 14.85 8.53
C PHE A 51 5.61 14.11 9.36
N VAL A 52 4.76 13.28 8.75
CA VAL A 52 3.61 12.69 9.46
C VAL A 52 4.08 11.78 10.61
N PHE A 53 5.16 11.02 10.43
CA PHE A 53 5.57 9.97 11.36
C PHE A 53 6.93 10.15 12.02
N ARG A 54 7.69 11.18 11.62
CA ARG A 54 9.04 11.38 12.11
C ARG A 54 9.01 12.01 13.50
N ALA A 55 9.12 11.18 14.54
CA ALA A 55 9.39 11.59 15.92
C ALA A 55 10.87 12.01 16.12
N VAL A 56 11.49 12.70 15.15
CA VAL A 56 12.85 13.22 15.33
C VAL A 56 12.79 14.44 16.25
N MET A 57 13.00 14.16 17.53
CA MET A 57 14.01 14.74 18.43
C MET A 57 14.44 16.21 18.21
N THR A 58 13.54 17.16 17.91
CA THR A 58 13.89 18.60 18.13
C THR A 58 12.74 19.60 18.12
N THR A 59 11.54 19.31 17.62
CA THR A 59 10.50 20.35 17.52
C THR A 59 9.13 19.88 18.00
N ARG A 60 8.81 20.20 19.27
CA ARG A 60 7.42 20.26 19.82
C ARG A 60 6.51 21.27 19.10
N LEU A 61 6.98 21.90 18.02
CA LEU A 61 6.33 23.03 17.34
C LEU A 61 5.31 22.60 16.26
N LEU A 62 5.32 21.35 15.80
CA LEU A 62 4.40 20.87 14.75
C LEU A 62 3.81 19.50 15.11
N PRO A 63 2.50 19.26 14.86
CA PRO A 63 1.84 18.04 15.31
C PRO A 63 2.31 16.80 14.53
N ALA A 64 3.05 15.91 15.19
CA ALA A 64 3.29 14.55 14.70
C ALA A 64 1.98 13.74 14.77
N ARG A 65 1.48 13.27 13.62
CA ARG A 65 0.24 12.49 13.55
C ARG A 65 0.57 11.00 13.62
N ARG A 66 0.03 10.31 14.62
CA ARG A 66 0.17 8.85 14.70
C ARG A 66 -0.39 8.15 13.44
N PRO A 67 0.24 7.06 12.95
CA PRO A 67 -0.32 6.23 11.89
C PRO A 67 -1.76 5.86 12.20
N ARG A 68 -2.63 5.95 11.19
CA ARG A 68 -3.99 5.46 11.28
C ARG A 68 -4.14 4.24 10.39
N ARG A 69 -5.03 3.35 10.82
CA ARG A 69 -5.45 2.20 10.02
C ARG A 69 -5.98 2.69 8.66
N GLY A 70 -5.52 2.04 7.59
CA GLY A 70 -5.79 2.41 6.22
C GLY A 70 -4.80 3.41 5.61
N ASP A 71 -3.89 4.01 6.39
CA ASP A 71 -2.85 4.89 5.84
C ASP A 71 -1.94 4.09 4.89
N VAL A 72 -1.67 4.60 3.69
CA VAL A 72 -0.62 4.07 2.83
C VAL A 72 0.71 4.69 3.26
N VAL A 73 1.65 3.87 3.68
CA VAL A 73 2.92 4.27 4.29
C VAL A 73 4.10 3.80 3.46
N VAL A 74 5.16 4.62 3.45
CA VAL A 74 6.44 4.28 2.84
C VAL A 74 7.44 4.04 3.95
N PHE A 75 8.11 2.89 3.93
CA PHE A 75 9.08 2.49 4.95
C PHE A 75 10.24 1.72 4.34
N ARG A 76 11.34 1.58 5.10
CA ARG A 76 12.49 0.76 4.70
C ARG A 76 12.18 -0.72 4.86
N ASP A 77 12.48 -1.54 3.85
CA ASP A 77 12.30 -2.99 3.93
C ASP A 77 13.08 -3.54 5.14
N PRO A 78 12.42 -4.21 6.12
CA PRO A 78 13.09 -4.77 7.29
C PRO A 78 14.21 -5.76 6.94
N ARG A 79 14.14 -6.41 5.77
CA ARG A 79 15.14 -7.36 5.29
C ARG A 79 16.27 -6.69 4.51
N GLN A 80 16.00 -5.54 3.89
CA GLN A 80 16.94 -4.80 3.05
C GLN A 80 16.74 -3.28 3.19
N PRO A 81 17.34 -2.62 4.20
CA PRO A 81 17.05 -1.22 4.56
C PRO A 81 17.35 -0.16 3.48
N SER A 82 18.10 -0.52 2.45
CA SER A 82 18.36 0.30 1.25
C SER A 82 17.15 0.39 0.32
N ARG A 83 16.22 -0.57 0.39
CA ARG A 83 15.00 -0.63 -0.41
C ARG A 83 13.83 0.00 0.34
N LEU A 84 13.03 0.79 -0.38
CA LEU A 84 11.78 1.34 0.14
C LEU A 84 10.59 0.54 -0.37
N LEU A 85 9.61 0.34 0.51
CA LEU A 85 8.36 -0.33 0.22
C LEU A 85 7.18 0.60 0.50
N VAL A 86 6.12 0.44 -0.29
CA VAL A 86 4.85 1.13 -0.09
C VAL A 86 3.80 0.08 0.22
N LYS A 87 3.15 0.19 1.37
CA LYS A 87 2.09 -0.72 1.84
C LYS A 87 1.01 0.04 2.58
N ARG A 88 -0.15 -0.59 2.78
CA ARG A 88 -1.21 -0.06 3.63
C ARG A 88 -1.01 -0.53 5.07
N CYS A 89 -0.93 0.43 5.98
CA CYS A 89 -0.91 0.19 7.42
C CYS A 89 -2.29 -0.27 7.86
N LEU A 90 -2.39 -1.51 8.33
CA LEU A 90 -3.63 -2.10 8.79
C LEU A 90 -3.57 -2.33 10.28
N GLY A 91 -2.57 -3.02 10.83
CA GLY A 91 -2.40 -3.15 12.28
C GLY A 91 -1.66 -1.96 12.89
N LEU A 92 -2.12 -1.52 14.06
CA LEU A 92 -1.57 -0.43 14.86
C LEU A 92 -1.00 -0.97 16.19
N PRO A 93 -0.17 -0.20 16.91
CA PRO A 93 0.39 -0.64 18.18
C PRO A 93 -0.67 -1.17 19.15
N GLY A 94 -0.39 -2.33 19.75
CA GLY A 94 -1.29 -3.03 20.67
C GLY A 94 -2.37 -3.89 20.00
N ASP A 95 -2.53 -3.85 18.67
CA ASP A 95 -3.47 -4.72 17.99
C ASP A 95 -3.01 -6.19 17.99
N ARG A 96 -4.00 -7.09 18.07
CA ARG A 96 -3.89 -8.47 17.62
C ARG A 96 -4.34 -8.55 16.16
N VAL A 97 -3.50 -9.15 15.32
CA VAL A 97 -3.76 -9.36 13.90
C VAL A 97 -3.80 -10.85 13.59
N ASP A 98 -4.85 -11.26 12.90
CA ASP A 98 -5.04 -12.61 12.36
C ASP A 98 -5.50 -12.48 10.89
N LEU A 99 -5.16 -13.45 10.05
CA LEU A 99 -5.69 -13.61 8.71
C LEU A 99 -6.18 -15.05 8.60
N VAL A 100 -7.46 -15.23 8.31
CA VAL A 100 -8.07 -16.56 8.17
C VAL A 100 -8.80 -16.60 6.84
N ASP A 101 -8.41 -17.51 5.97
CA ASP A 101 -9.02 -17.71 4.64
C ASP A 101 -9.22 -16.38 3.90
N LYS A 102 -8.13 -15.61 3.73
CA LYS A 102 -8.12 -14.28 3.08
C LYS A 102 -8.91 -13.19 3.82
N THR A 103 -9.48 -13.45 4.99
CA THR A 103 -10.19 -12.45 5.79
C THR A 103 -9.28 -11.88 6.86
N LEU A 104 -9.03 -10.57 6.83
CA LEU A 104 -8.26 -9.87 7.86
C LEU A 104 -9.11 -9.66 9.10
N ILE A 105 -8.61 -10.12 10.24
CA ILE A 105 -9.25 -10.00 11.54
C ILE A 105 -8.32 -9.19 12.44
N ILE A 106 -8.86 -8.13 13.05
CA ILE A 106 -8.08 -7.26 13.94
C ILE A 106 -8.84 -7.11 15.24
N ASN A 107 -8.21 -7.53 16.34
CA ASN A 107 -8.80 -7.58 17.68
C ASN A 107 -10.10 -8.41 17.69
N GLY A 108 -10.11 -9.54 16.95
CA GLY A 108 -11.27 -10.43 16.82
C GLY A 108 -12.36 -9.95 15.87
N LEU A 109 -12.22 -8.78 15.25
CA LEU A 109 -13.20 -8.22 14.31
C LEU A 109 -12.73 -8.37 12.87
N ALA A 110 -13.50 -9.11 12.07
CA ALA A 110 -13.31 -9.18 10.63
C ALA A 110 -13.43 -7.79 10.00
N ARG A 111 -12.52 -7.48 9.09
CA ARG A 111 -12.46 -6.19 8.42
C ARG A 111 -13.02 -6.29 7.01
N ASP A 112 -13.89 -5.33 6.69
CA ASP A 112 -14.27 -5.08 5.31
C ASP A 112 -13.19 -4.21 4.65
N GLU A 113 -12.61 -4.74 3.58
CA GLU A 113 -11.44 -4.19 2.90
C GLU A 113 -11.75 -3.97 1.42
N ALA A 114 -12.60 -3.00 1.12
CA ALA A 114 -13.02 -2.68 -0.26
C ALA A 114 -11.87 -2.39 -1.25
N TYR A 115 -10.66 -2.10 -0.76
CA TYR A 115 -9.45 -1.87 -1.57
C TYR A 115 -8.61 -3.14 -1.77
N ALA A 116 -8.85 -4.21 -1.00
CA ALA A 116 -8.08 -5.44 -1.12
C ALA A 116 -8.53 -6.24 -2.35
N VAL A 117 -7.54 -6.71 -3.11
CA VAL A 117 -7.74 -7.54 -4.30
C VAL A 117 -7.09 -8.89 -4.10
N TYR A 118 -7.88 -9.91 -4.40
CA TYR A 118 -7.47 -11.30 -4.53
C TYR A 118 -7.59 -11.67 -6.01
N ALA A 119 -6.50 -12.17 -6.60
CA ALA A 119 -6.40 -12.56 -8.00
C ALA A 119 -7.12 -13.88 -8.30
N ASP A 120 -7.32 -14.71 -7.27
CA ASP A 120 -8.03 -15.98 -7.36
C ASP A 120 -8.87 -16.22 -6.09
N ASP A 121 -9.78 -17.19 -6.15
CA ASP A 121 -10.62 -17.61 -5.03
C ASP A 121 -10.02 -18.77 -4.22
N ARG A 122 -8.82 -19.25 -4.57
CA ARG A 122 -8.21 -20.42 -3.91
C ARG A 122 -7.75 -20.03 -2.52
N ILE A 123 -7.91 -20.95 -1.56
CA ILE A 123 -7.42 -20.76 -0.20
C ILE A 123 -6.29 -21.74 0.03
N TYR A 124 -5.12 -21.22 0.38
CA TYR A 124 -3.95 -22.01 0.74
C TYR A 124 -3.90 -22.17 2.27
N PRO A 125 -3.87 -23.43 2.78
CA PRO A 125 -3.70 -23.66 4.21
C PRO A 125 -2.30 -23.27 4.66
N SER A 126 -2.12 -22.92 5.93
CA SER A 126 -0.79 -22.76 6.54
C SER A 126 -0.11 -24.11 6.71
N SER A 127 0.41 -24.68 5.62
CA SER A 127 1.06 -25.99 5.58
C SER A 127 2.54 -25.87 5.23
N ARG A 128 3.40 -26.59 5.96
CA ARG A 128 4.85 -26.67 5.67
C ARG A 128 5.20 -27.33 4.34
N PHE A 129 4.22 -27.98 3.71
CA PHE A 129 4.39 -28.65 2.42
C PHE A 129 4.10 -27.74 1.22
N LEU A 130 3.65 -26.50 1.44
CA LEU A 130 3.47 -25.52 0.37
C LEU A 130 4.74 -24.69 0.15
N GLU A 131 4.86 -24.15 -1.07
CA GLU A 131 5.91 -23.21 -1.44
C GLU A 131 5.89 -21.97 -0.54
N GLU A 132 7.07 -21.43 -0.22
CA GLU A 132 7.22 -20.24 0.64
C GLU A 132 6.52 -19.00 0.07
N SER A 133 6.33 -18.93 -1.25
CA SER A 133 5.57 -17.85 -1.90
C SER A 133 4.06 -17.92 -1.62
N LEU A 134 3.54 -19.09 -1.24
CA LEU A 134 2.12 -19.35 -0.96
C LEU A 134 1.80 -19.34 0.54
N ARG A 135 2.81 -19.35 1.41
CA ARG A 135 2.64 -19.31 2.86
C ARG A 135 3.52 -18.23 3.48
N PRO A 136 3.01 -17.36 4.34
CA PRO A 136 1.63 -17.28 4.84
C PRO A 136 0.78 -16.28 4.04
N ARG A 137 0.28 -16.68 2.86
CA ARG A 137 -0.52 -15.80 1.97
C ARG A 137 -1.94 -15.58 2.49
N ASP A 138 -2.68 -16.66 2.74
CA ASP A 138 -4.13 -16.59 3.04
C ASP A 138 -4.45 -16.79 4.52
N ASN A 139 -3.53 -17.41 5.25
CA ASN A 139 -3.68 -17.77 6.65
C ASN A 139 -2.42 -17.33 7.42
N PHE A 140 -2.58 -16.43 8.39
CA PHE A 140 -1.50 -15.80 9.16
C PHE A 140 -1.92 -15.50 10.60
N GLY A 141 -0.97 -15.53 11.52
CA GLY A 141 -1.17 -15.12 12.91
C GLY A 141 -1.60 -16.28 13.83
N PRO A 142 -2.01 -15.95 15.08
CA PRO A 142 -2.10 -14.60 15.65
C PRO A 142 -0.74 -13.90 15.76
N LEU A 143 -0.74 -12.58 15.58
CA LEU A 143 0.41 -11.70 15.88
C LEU A 143 -0.05 -10.52 16.74
N TRP A 144 0.62 -10.29 17.85
CA TRP A 144 0.42 -9.12 18.71
C TRP A 144 1.46 -8.05 18.37
N LEU A 145 1.02 -6.82 18.12
CA LEU A 145 1.89 -5.71 17.79
C LEU A 145 2.36 -4.98 19.05
N GLY A 146 3.66 -4.74 19.15
CA GLY A 146 4.24 -3.90 20.19
C GLY A 146 3.91 -2.41 20.03
N ASP A 147 4.35 -1.61 21.01
CA ASP A 147 4.02 -0.17 21.11
C ASP A 147 4.51 0.71 19.96
N ARG A 148 5.46 0.21 19.17
CA ARG A 148 6.06 0.91 18.02
C ARG A 148 6.00 0.08 16.74
N GLU A 149 5.06 -0.84 16.64
CA GLU A 149 4.94 -1.75 15.51
C GLU A 149 3.66 -1.53 14.72
N LEU A 150 3.77 -1.69 13.41
CA LEU A 150 2.67 -1.62 12.47
C LEU A 150 2.59 -2.95 11.72
N PHE A 151 1.39 -3.36 11.34
CA PHE A 151 1.21 -4.47 10.40
C PHE A 151 0.74 -3.92 9.07
N CYS A 152 1.56 -4.10 8.03
CA CYS A 152 1.35 -3.47 6.74
C CYS A 152 1.12 -4.53 5.66
N LEU A 153 0.05 -4.41 4.88
CA LEU A 153 -0.26 -5.31 3.76
C LEU A 153 -0.29 -4.55 2.43
N GLY A 154 -0.05 -5.28 1.34
CA GLY A 154 -0.39 -4.79 0.01
C GLY A 154 -1.89 -4.86 -0.23
N ASP A 155 -2.38 -3.98 -1.10
CA ASP A 155 -3.77 -4.03 -1.56
C ASP A 155 -3.99 -5.23 -2.49
N HIS A 156 -3.01 -5.56 -3.33
CA HIS A 156 -3.03 -6.79 -4.12
C HIS A 156 -2.44 -7.93 -3.29
N ARG A 157 -3.32 -8.61 -2.55
CA ARG A 157 -2.97 -9.54 -1.46
C ARG A 157 -2.19 -10.76 -1.93
N ASP A 158 -2.44 -11.19 -3.15
CA ASP A 158 -1.89 -12.45 -3.67
C ASP A 158 -0.49 -12.31 -4.26
N VAL A 159 -0.08 -11.08 -4.59
CA VAL A 159 1.23 -10.78 -5.20
C VAL A 159 2.06 -9.82 -4.34
N SER A 160 1.64 -9.63 -3.09
CA SER A 160 2.29 -8.73 -2.14
C SER A 160 3.16 -9.50 -1.16
N LEU A 161 4.48 -9.32 -1.29
CA LEU A 161 5.40 -9.53 -0.18
C LEU A 161 5.22 -8.36 0.79
N ASP A 162 4.76 -8.64 2.00
CA ASP A 162 4.40 -7.68 3.05
C ASP A 162 4.57 -8.27 4.47
N SER A 163 3.99 -7.66 5.51
CA SER A 163 4.17 -8.07 6.90
C SER A 163 3.82 -9.53 7.21
N ARG A 164 3.07 -10.21 6.33
CA ARG A 164 2.88 -11.66 6.43
C ARG A 164 4.21 -12.43 6.37
N HIS A 165 5.18 -11.95 5.60
CA HIS A 165 6.42 -12.67 5.30
C HIS A 165 7.61 -12.28 6.18
N TRP A 166 7.60 -11.06 6.74
CA TRP A 166 8.70 -10.57 7.58
C TRP A 166 8.26 -10.05 8.95
N GLY A 167 6.97 -10.11 9.25
CA GLY A 167 6.41 -9.64 10.51
C GLY A 167 6.13 -8.14 10.58
N PRO A 168 6.03 -7.59 11.79
CA PRO A 168 5.73 -6.17 12.01
C PRO A 168 6.78 -5.22 11.40
N VAL A 169 6.33 -4.02 11.07
CA VAL A 169 7.15 -2.91 10.63
C VAL A 169 7.32 -1.94 11.78
N SER A 170 8.56 -1.66 12.18
CA SER A 170 8.85 -0.63 13.18
C SER A 170 8.43 0.75 12.68
N MET A 171 7.74 1.52 13.51
CA MET A 171 7.39 2.92 13.23
C MET A 171 8.61 3.79 12.93
N ASP A 172 9.78 3.44 13.45
CA ASP A 172 11.04 4.18 13.21
C ASP A 172 11.60 3.97 11.80
N SER A 173 11.19 2.91 11.10
CA SER A 173 11.57 2.67 9.70
C SER A 173 10.65 3.38 8.70
N VAL A 174 9.55 3.98 9.18
CA VAL A 174 8.57 4.68 8.36
C VAL A 174 9.13 6.04 7.92
N ILE A 175 9.27 6.21 6.61
CA ILE A 175 9.74 7.44 5.98
C ILE A 175 8.63 8.48 5.93
N GLY A 176 7.39 8.06 5.67
CA GLY A 176 6.28 8.99 5.54
C GLY A 176 4.98 8.36 5.07
N ARG A 177 3.95 9.19 4.95
CA ARG A 177 2.65 8.81 4.39
C ARG A 177 2.57 9.16 2.92
N ALA A 178 2.04 8.27 2.11
CA ALA A 178 1.50 8.61 0.80
C ALA A 178 0.44 9.70 0.95
N ALA A 179 0.69 10.88 0.39
CA ALA A 179 -0.22 12.02 0.47
C ALA A 179 -1.09 12.12 -0.79
N LEU A 180 -0.47 12.01 -1.96
CA LEU A 180 -1.12 12.21 -3.25
C LEU A 180 -0.41 11.42 -4.35
N VAL A 181 -1.18 10.87 -5.31
CA VAL A 181 -0.65 10.46 -6.62
C VAL A 181 -0.82 11.62 -7.57
N PHE A 182 0.29 12.25 -7.99
CA PHE A 182 0.23 13.46 -8.83
C PHE A 182 0.39 13.18 -10.32
N ARG A 183 0.90 12.00 -10.67
CA ARG A 183 0.91 11.48 -12.04
C ARG A 183 0.57 10.01 -11.99
N ARG A 184 -0.45 9.61 -12.74
CA ARG A 184 -0.78 8.22 -12.97
C ARG A 184 -0.14 7.79 -14.29
N GLU A 185 0.66 6.75 -14.26
CA GLU A 185 1.03 6.06 -15.48
C GLU A 185 -0.24 5.30 -15.89
N ARG A 186 -0.92 5.73 -16.96
CA ARG A 186 -1.99 4.88 -17.50
C ARG A 186 -1.27 3.59 -17.92
N ALA A 187 -1.60 2.45 -17.32
CA ALA A 187 -1.37 1.17 -17.98
C ALA A 187 -1.84 1.38 -19.41
N SER A 188 -0.89 1.37 -20.34
CA SER A 188 -1.10 1.85 -21.69
C SER A 188 -2.35 1.18 -22.24
N ALA A 189 -3.16 1.96 -22.96
CA ALA A 189 -4.27 1.49 -23.79
C ALA A 189 -3.84 0.48 -24.89
N ALA A 190 -2.68 -0.16 -24.72
CA ALA A 190 -2.12 -1.25 -25.51
C ALA A 190 -2.70 -2.61 -25.10
N ALA A 191 -2.99 -2.84 -23.81
CA ALA A 191 -3.60 -4.11 -23.37
C ALA A 191 -5.07 -4.27 -23.84
N GLU A 192 -5.77 -3.15 -24.05
CA GLU A 192 -7.15 -3.13 -24.56
C GLU A 192 -7.22 -3.31 -26.09
N ARG A 193 -6.11 -3.10 -26.82
CA ARG A 193 -6.06 -3.29 -28.28
C ARG A 193 -5.56 -4.68 -28.69
N GLU A 194 -4.77 -5.34 -27.83
CA GLU A 194 -4.32 -6.72 -28.09
C GLU A 194 -5.39 -7.78 -27.76
N GLY A 195 -6.42 -7.44 -26.98
CA GLY A 195 -7.56 -8.34 -26.71
C GLY A 195 -8.69 -8.33 -27.75
N VAL A 196 -8.62 -7.48 -28.78
CA VAL A 196 -9.69 -7.32 -29.79
C VAL A 196 -9.28 -7.80 -31.19
N ALA A 197 -8.01 -8.19 -31.40
CA ALA A 197 -7.48 -8.56 -32.73
C ALA A 197 -7.27 -10.08 -32.92
N GLY A 198 -7.92 -10.93 -32.12
CA GLY A 198 -7.66 -12.37 -32.12
C GLY A 198 -8.92 -13.22 -31.97
N GLU A 199 -9.98 -12.96 -32.74
CA GLU A 199 -11.11 -13.89 -32.83
C GLU A 199 -11.90 -13.74 -34.16
N ASP A 200 -11.20 -13.72 -35.29
CA ASP A 200 -11.81 -13.93 -36.61
C ASP A 200 -11.39 -15.31 -37.13
N GLY A 201 -12.07 -16.36 -36.66
CA GLY A 201 -11.79 -17.72 -37.10
C GLY A 201 -12.80 -18.76 -36.60
N SER A 202 -13.72 -19.15 -37.48
CA SER A 202 -14.56 -20.37 -37.46
C SER A 202 -15.55 -20.53 -36.30
N GLY A 203 -16.81 -20.18 -36.59
CA GLY A 203 -17.95 -20.66 -35.82
C GLY A 203 -18.27 -22.12 -36.16
N ASP A 204 -18.20 -22.99 -35.15
CA ASP A 204 -19.02 -24.19 -35.06
C ASP A 204 -19.72 -24.17 -33.69
N GLY A 205 -20.99 -24.51 -33.69
CA GLY A 205 -21.92 -24.24 -32.60
C GLY A 205 -21.82 -25.25 -31.46
N SER A 206 -21.83 -24.75 -30.23
CA SER A 206 -22.65 -25.31 -29.16
C SER A 206 -22.76 -24.31 -28.01
N ALA A 207 -24.00 -23.94 -27.66
CA ALA A 207 -24.28 -23.02 -26.57
C ALA A 207 -24.14 -23.75 -25.22
N ALA A 208 -23.25 -23.28 -24.35
CA ALA A 208 -23.20 -23.65 -22.94
C ALA A 208 -23.85 -22.53 -22.08
N PRO A 209 -24.66 -22.86 -21.05
CA PRO A 209 -25.44 -21.86 -20.32
C PRO A 209 -24.61 -21.05 -19.31
N MET A 210 -24.98 -19.78 -19.15
CA MET A 210 -24.41 -18.83 -18.18
C MET A 210 -24.47 -19.32 -16.73
N PRO A 211 -23.45 -19.05 -15.89
CA PRO A 211 -23.53 -19.27 -14.46
C PRO A 211 -24.43 -18.22 -13.78
N THR A 212 -25.38 -18.71 -13.00
CA THR A 212 -26.35 -17.92 -12.22
C THR A 212 -25.67 -17.20 -11.05
N ARG A 213 -25.95 -15.90 -10.89
CA ARG A 213 -25.58 -15.11 -9.70
C ARG A 213 -26.18 -15.77 -8.44
N ARG A 214 -25.35 -16.34 -7.57
CA ARG A 214 -25.80 -16.80 -6.25
C ARG A 214 -25.95 -15.63 -5.28
N ARG A 215 -27.13 -15.57 -4.63
CA ARG A 215 -27.46 -14.67 -3.53
C ARG A 215 -26.67 -15.05 -2.28
N VAL A 216 -26.13 -14.04 -1.60
CA VAL A 216 -25.46 -14.12 -0.31
C VAL A 216 -26.47 -14.49 0.79
N PRO A 217 -26.20 -15.42 1.72
CA PRO A 217 -27.11 -15.74 2.81
C PRO A 217 -27.10 -14.65 3.89
N ARG A 218 -28.30 -14.28 4.33
CA ARG A 218 -28.60 -13.33 5.39
C ARG A 218 -28.53 -14.08 6.72
N TRP A 219 -27.49 -13.84 7.53
CA TRP A 219 -27.42 -14.43 8.87
C TRP A 219 -28.40 -13.72 9.82
N VAL A 220 -29.17 -14.54 10.54
CA VAL A 220 -30.14 -14.16 11.55
C VAL A 220 -29.43 -14.02 12.91
N ARG A 221 -29.90 -13.05 13.69
CA ARG A 221 -29.56 -12.61 15.06
C ARG A 221 -28.73 -13.54 15.93
#